data_AF-A0A5C7HA92-F1
#
_entry.id   AF-A0A5C7HA92-F1
#
_cell.length_a   1.000
_cell.length_b   1.000
_cell.length_c   1.000
_cell.angle_alpha   90.00
_cell.angle_beta   90.00
_cell.angle_gamma   90.00
#
_symmetry.space_group_name_H-M   'P 1'
#
loop_
_entity.id
_entity.type
_entity.pdbx_description
1 polymer ?
#
loop_
_entity_poly.entity_id
_entity_poly.type
_entity_poly.pdbx_seq_one_letter_code
_entity_poly.pdbx_strand_id
1 'polypeptide(L)'
;MIIPSLQFLIILLLWPETASAQAPALLQNCTSKCGDVTIPFPFGIGYDCSIDLWFAIECKRNKPYLRNIDLEVLDISLDGTMRVSYSVYNTCDRNKSLENTAYLESTPFIFSQTRNKFIGVGCGKFFFMSYDDSPIAQCTTTCDNNNKTQENIYCQDAVVSTLKRYDPYFEDLKTACNYAVLVEQQWLDDNLKNPLDIKNFTHVPVVLEWSVFRLSFETMVKNKSKSIYQSSSTCEISACSCFSNNFPTVRCNCIHGFEGNPYLLEGCRGINFE
;
A
#
# COMPACT_ATOMS: atom_id res chain seq x y z
N MET A 1 -54.72 -33.40 55.04
CA MET A 1 -54.78 -31.98 54.64
C MET A 1 -53.48 -31.34 55.08
N ILE A 2 -52.93 -30.42 54.28
CA ILE A 2 -51.57 -29.84 54.28
C ILE A 2 -50.61 -30.56 53.32
N ILE A 3 -50.48 -29.98 52.12
CA ILE A 3 -49.39 -30.18 51.16
C ILE A 3 -48.54 -28.90 51.26
N PRO A 4 -47.20 -28.95 51.45
CA PRO A 4 -46.38 -27.75 51.37
C PRO A 4 -46.06 -27.47 49.89
N SER A 5 -46.50 -26.32 49.41
CA SER A 5 -46.23 -25.82 48.06
C SER A 5 -44.77 -25.35 47.95
N LEU A 6 -43.98 -26.07 47.17
CA LEU A 6 -42.62 -25.71 46.77
C LEU A 6 -42.69 -24.60 45.71
N GLN A 7 -42.41 -23.34 46.08
CA GLN A 7 -42.29 -22.25 45.12
C GLN A 7 -40.88 -22.27 44.50
N PHE A 8 -40.79 -22.71 43.25
CA PHE A 8 -39.59 -22.59 42.42
C PHE A 8 -39.44 -21.12 41.98
N LEU A 9 -38.39 -20.45 42.47
CA LEU A 9 -37.99 -19.13 42.00
C LEU A 9 -37.29 -19.29 40.64
N ILE A 10 -37.97 -18.94 39.54
CA ILE A 10 -37.39 -18.95 38.19
C ILE A 10 -36.52 -17.69 38.06
N ILE A 11 -35.21 -17.86 38.20
CA ILE A 11 -34.23 -16.81 37.87
C ILE A 11 -34.13 -16.78 36.33
N LEU A 12 -34.76 -15.78 35.72
CA LEU A 12 -34.56 -15.44 34.30
C LEU A 12 -33.12 -14.97 34.12
N LEU A 13 -32.24 -15.90 33.72
CA LEU A 13 -30.92 -15.60 33.20
C LEU A 13 -31.12 -14.89 31.86
N LEU A 14 -31.13 -13.56 31.90
CA LEU A 14 -31.01 -12.72 30.70
C LEU A 14 -29.64 -13.03 30.08
N TRP A 15 -29.62 -13.88 29.07
CA TRP A 15 -28.45 -14.04 28.22
C TRP A 15 -28.17 -12.68 27.58
N PRO A 16 -26.95 -12.13 27.69
CA PRO A 16 -26.61 -10.95 26.92
C PRO A 16 -26.72 -11.32 25.45
N GLU A 17 -27.69 -10.72 24.76
CA GLU A 17 -27.75 -10.78 23.31
C GLU A 17 -26.41 -10.29 22.78
N THR A 18 -25.64 -11.19 22.17
CA THR A 18 -24.46 -10.81 21.41
C THR A 18 -24.94 -9.89 20.30
N ALA A 19 -24.69 -8.59 20.47
CA ALA A 19 -24.96 -7.59 19.45
C ALA A 19 -24.22 -8.00 18.18
N SER A 20 -24.97 -8.47 17.18
CA SER A 20 -24.45 -8.64 15.82
C SER A 20 -24.09 -7.25 15.32
N ALA A 21 -22.79 -6.93 15.35
CA ALA A 21 -22.26 -5.69 14.83
C ALA A 21 -22.62 -5.58 13.34
N GLN A 22 -23.61 -4.75 13.04
CA GLN A 22 -23.94 -4.37 11.68
C GLN A 22 -22.77 -3.55 11.15
N ALA A 23 -22.16 -3.99 10.06
CA ALA A 23 -21.23 -3.15 9.32
C ALA A 23 -21.93 -1.79 9.07
N PRO A 24 -21.22 -0.65 9.23
CA PRO A 24 -21.83 0.65 8.99
C PRO A 24 -22.53 0.62 7.62
N ALA A 25 -23.73 1.22 7.53
CA ALA A 25 -24.61 1.16 6.35
C ALA A 25 -23.95 1.49 4.99
N LEU A 26 -22.73 2.05 5.00
CA LEU A 26 -21.85 2.29 3.86
C LEU A 26 -21.38 1.02 3.12
N LEU A 27 -21.45 -0.16 3.73
CA LEU A 27 -20.85 -1.38 3.17
C LEU A 27 -21.88 -2.45 2.76
N GLN A 28 -23.19 -2.17 2.85
CA GLN A 28 -24.19 -3.10 2.35
C GLN A 28 -24.08 -3.20 0.82
N ASN A 29 -23.53 -4.31 0.32
CA ASN A 29 -23.22 -4.63 -1.08
C ASN A 29 -21.79 -4.28 -1.58
N CYS A 30 -20.87 -3.90 -0.71
CA CYS A 30 -19.47 -3.72 -1.12
C CYS A 30 -18.72 -5.06 -1.14
N THR A 31 -18.03 -5.33 -2.24
CA THR A 31 -17.20 -6.53 -2.35
C THR A 31 -15.88 -6.30 -1.62
N SER A 32 -15.55 -7.18 -0.67
CA SER A 32 -14.37 -7.04 0.19
C SER A 32 -13.15 -7.84 -0.26
N LYS A 33 -13.23 -8.55 -1.39
CA LYS A 33 -12.12 -9.35 -1.93
C LYS A 33 -12.06 -9.29 -3.46
N CYS A 34 -10.85 -9.33 -4.00
CA CYS A 34 -10.60 -9.54 -5.42
C CYS A 34 -9.42 -10.50 -5.56
N GLY A 35 -9.69 -11.71 -6.05
CA GLY A 35 -8.73 -12.81 -5.95
C GLY A 35 -8.38 -13.11 -4.49
N ASP A 36 -7.09 -13.17 -4.20
CA ASP A 36 -6.57 -13.46 -2.86
C ASP A 36 -6.40 -12.20 -1.99
N VAL A 37 -6.62 -11.02 -2.56
CA VAL A 37 -6.41 -9.74 -1.86
C VAL A 37 -7.69 -9.30 -1.16
N THR A 38 -7.57 -9.00 0.13
CA THR A 38 -8.64 -8.37 0.91
C THR A 38 -8.62 -6.87 0.67
N ILE A 39 -9.78 -6.28 0.40
CA ILE A 39 -9.96 -4.86 0.11
C ILE A 39 -10.67 -4.20 1.29
N PRO A 40 -9.94 -3.66 2.27
CA PRO A 40 -10.53 -2.99 3.41
C PRO A 40 -10.84 -1.52 3.08
N PHE A 41 -11.90 -0.99 3.69
CA PHE A 41 -12.11 0.47 3.71
C PHE A 41 -10.86 1.16 4.31
N PRO A 42 -10.33 2.28 3.77
CA PRO A 42 -10.95 3.23 2.84
C PRO A 42 -11.00 2.81 1.37
N PHE A 43 -10.41 1.67 1.01
CA PHE A 43 -10.51 1.10 -0.33
C PHE A 43 -11.83 0.37 -0.53
N GLY A 44 -12.27 0.26 -1.78
CA GLY A 44 -13.51 -0.45 -2.07
C GLY A 44 -13.73 -0.75 -3.54
N ILE A 45 -14.50 -1.80 -3.78
CA ILE A 45 -14.94 -2.24 -5.10
C ILE A 45 -16.44 -1.94 -5.23
N GLY A 46 -16.79 -1.16 -6.25
CA GLY A 46 -18.18 -0.78 -6.54
C GLY A 46 -18.47 0.69 -6.28
N TYR A 47 -19.73 1.07 -6.51
CA TYR A 47 -20.21 2.44 -6.31
C TYR A 47 -20.30 2.74 -4.81
N ASP A 48 -19.77 3.89 -4.39
CA ASP A 48 -19.76 4.36 -2.99
C ASP A 48 -19.11 3.42 -1.96
N CYS A 49 -18.27 2.49 -2.40
CA CYS A 49 -17.58 1.54 -1.52
C CYS A 49 -16.20 2.01 -1.03
N SER A 50 -15.64 3.06 -1.64
CA SER A 50 -14.36 3.65 -1.26
C SER A 50 -14.56 5.07 -0.71
N ILE A 51 -13.59 5.57 0.05
CA ILE A 51 -13.67 6.91 0.65
C ILE A 51 -13.69 8.04 -0.39
N ASP A 52 -12.99 7.83 -1.51
CA ASP A 52 -13.01 8.66 -2.70
C ASP A 52 -12.51 7.85 -3.92
N LEU A 53 -12.36 8.52 -5.07
CA LEU A 53 -11.99 7.90 -6.33
C LEU A 53 -10.55 7.37 -6.37
N TRP A 54 -9.63 7.91 -5.56
CA TRP A 54 -8.25 7.41 -5.52
C TRP A 54 -8.14 6.06 -4.83
N PHE A 55 -9.05 5.78 -3.89
CA PHE A 55 -9.12 4.51 -3.16
C PHE A 55 -10.06 3.50 -3.84
N ALA A 56 -10.59 3.81 -5.02
CA ALA A 56 -11.43 2.88 -5.77
C ALA A 56 -10.59 1.75 -6.38
N ILE A 57 -11.01 0.51 -6.13
CA ILE A 57 -10.40 -0.70 -6.69
C ILE A 57 -11.26 -1.24 -7.82
N GLU A 58 -10.62 -1.55 -8.93
CA GLU A 58 -11.22 -2.29 -10.04
C GLU A 58 -10.66 -3.72 -10.06
N CYS A 59 -11.54 -4.72 -10.14
CA CYS A 59 -11.13 -6.12 -10.18
C CYS A 59 -11.09 -6.62 -11.63
N LYS A 60 -9.89 -6.69 -12.23
CA LYS A 60 -9.70 -7.16 -13.62
C LYS A 60 -9.20 -8.60 -13.59
N ARG A 61 -9.99 -9.55 -14.09
CA ARG A 61 -9.64 -10.99 -14.12
C ARG A 61 -9.13 -11.51 -12.76
N ASN A 62 -9.85 -11.20 -11.67
CA ASN A 62 -9.50 -11.54 -10.28
C ASN A 62 -8.20 -10.90 -9.74
N LYS A 63 -7.66 -9.87 -10.41
CA LYS A 63 -6.56 -9.06 -9.90
C LYS A 63 -7.05 -7.66 -9.58
N PRO A 64 -6.77 -7.12 -8.39
CA PRO A 64 -7.19 -5.78 -8.02
C PRO A 64 -6.25 -4.73 -8.61
N TYR A 65 -6.81 -3.63 -9.10
CA TYR A 65 -6.08 -2.48 -9.61
C TYR A 65 -6.58 -1.21 -8.93
N LEU A 66 -5.67 -0.29 -8.60
CA LEU A 66 -6.04 1.10 -8.30
C LEU A 66 -6.63 1.71 -9.58
N ARG A 67 -7.94 1.91 -9.59
CA ARG A 67 -8.69 2.21 -10.81
C ARG A 67 -8.17 3.45 -11.54
N ASN A 68 -7.78 4.48 -10.80
CA ASN A 68 -7.38 5.77 -11.39
C ASN A 68 -5.98 5.78 -11.99
N ILE A 69 -5.08 4.88 -11.57
CA ILE A 69 -3.68 4.85 -12.02
C ILE A 69 -3.26 3.51 -12.63
N ASP A 70 -4.24 2.62 -12.82
CA ASP A 70 -4.11 1.28 -13.40
C ASP A 70 -2.93 0.45 -12.83
N LEU A 71 -2.79 0.47 -11.52
CA LEU A 71 -1.69 -0.19 -10.82
C LEU A 71 -2.18 -1.43 -10.06
N GLU A 72 -1.63 -2.60 -10.38
CA GLU A 72 -2.01 -3.87 -9.74
C GLU A 72 -1.64 -3.84 -8.25
N VAL A 73 -2.61 -4.14 -7.39
CA VAL A 73 -2.45 -4.23 -5.94
C VAL A 73 -2.16 -5.68 -5.57
N LEU A 74 -1.15 -5.88 -4.74
CA LEU A 74 -0.75 -7.19 -4.23
C LEU A 74 -1.21 -7.40 -2.79
N ASP A 75 -1.21 -6.32 -1.98
CA ASP A 75 -1.65 -6.34 -0.59
C ASP A 75 -1.97 -4.93 -0.09
N ILE A 76 -2.86 -4.81 0.90
CA ILE A 76 -3.24 -3.54 1.53
C ILE A 76 -3.14 -3.69 3.05
N SER A 77 -2.31 -2.86 3.68
CA SER A 77 -2.23 -2.74 5.13
C SER A 77 -2.90 -1.47 5.63
N LEU A 78 -3.75 -1.63 6.65
CA LEU A 78 -4.40 -0.52 7.36
C LEU A 78 -3.43 0.33 8.17
N ASP A 79 -2.19 -0.15 8.38
CA ASP A 79 -1.12 0.64 8.97
C ASP A 79 -0.64 1.74 8.02
N GLY A 80 -1.22 1.86 6.82
CA GLY A 80 -0.99 2.93 5.83
C GLY A 80 0.08 2.62 4.80
N THR A 81 0.21 1.34 4.44
CA THR A 81 1.04 0.86 3.33
C THR A 81 0.24 -0.03 2.38
N MET A 82 0.71 -0.18 1.14
CA MET A 82 0.20 -1.16 0.18
C MET A 82 1.35 -1.71 -0.64
N ARG A 83 1.24 -2.97 -1.06
CA ARG A 83 2.16 -3.58 -2.02
C ARG A 83 1.53 -3.54 -3.40
N VAL A 84 2.30 -3.14 -4.40
CA VAL A 84 1.87 -3.00 -5.79
C VAL A 84 2.87 -3.66 -6.73
N SER A 85 2.40 -4.10 -7.90
CA SER A 85 3.23 -4.73 -8.92
C SER A 85 3.83 -3.69 -9.86
N TYR A 86 5.16 -3.60 -9.90
CA TYR A 86 5.89 -2.76 -10.87
C TYR A 86 6.73 -3.60 -11.82
N SER A 87 6.81 -3.15 -13.07
CA SER A 87 7.63 -3.77 -14.11
C SER A 87 9.12 -3.58 -13.85
N VAL A 88 9.92 -4.62 -14.07
CA VAL A 88 11.39 -4.53 -14.11
C VAL A 88 11.78 -3.86 -15.42
N TYR A 89 12.35 -2.65 -15.35
CA TYR A 89 12.81 -1.96 -16.54
C TYR A 89 14.04 -2.67 -17.10
N ASN A 90 14.10 -2.83 -18.42
CA ASN A 90 15.27 -3.37 -19.08
C ASN A 90 15.51 -2.75 -20.46
N THR A 91 16.77 -2.65 -20.88
CA THR A 91 17.16 -2.11 -22.19
C THR A 91 17.24 -3.18 -23.28
N CYS A 92 16.99 -4.45 -22.95
CA CYS A 92 17.05 -5.57 -23.92
C CYS A 92 15.88 -5.53 -24.89
N ASP A 93 14.71 -5.14 -24.38
CA ASP A 93 13.47 -5.14 -25.12
C ASP A 93 13.09 -3.72 -25.52
N ARG A 94 13.60 -3.26 -26.67
CA ARG A 94 13.34 -1.90 -27.20
C ARG A 94 11.86 -1.62 -27.46
N ASN A 95 11.02 -2.67 -27.53
CA ASN A 95 9.60 -2.55 -27.80
C ASN A 95 8.74 -2.53 -26.52
N LYS A 96 9.31 -2.86 -25.36
CA LYS A 96 8.68 -2.59 -24.08
C LYS A 96 8.93 -1.13 -23.73
N SER A 97 8.01 -0.27 -24.16
CA SER A 97 7.75 0.98 -23.44
C SER A 97 7.66 0.67 -21.95
N LEU A 98 7.93 1.66 -21.09
CA LEU A 98 7.64 1.62 -19.66
C LEU A 98 6.15 1.28 -19.42
N GLU A 99 5.78 0.01 -19.57
CA GLU A 99 4.45 -0.50 -19.27
C GLU A 99 4.33 -0.43 -17.75
N ASN A 100 3.37 0.36 -17.28
CA ASN A 100 2.99 0.55 -15.89
C ASN A 100 3.88 1.49 -15.04
N THR A 101 4.30 2.64 -15.60
CA THR A 101 4.71 3.77 -14.74
C THR A 101 3.49 4.51 -14.24
N ALA A 102 2.97 4.11 -13.07
CA ALA A 102 1.97 4.93 -12.42
C ALA A 102 2.60 6.25 -11.96
N TYR A 103 2.07 7.36 -12.46
CA TYR A 103 2.39 8.69 -11.98
C TYR A 103 1.65 8.91 -10.66
N LEU A 104 2.40 8.98 -9.56
CA LEU A 104 1.83 9.16 -8.22
C LEU A 104 1.72 10.64 -7.83
N GLU A 105 2.09 11.55 -8.73
CA GLU A 105 1.98 12.97 -8.48
C GLU A 105 0.54 13.40 -8.22
N SER A 106 0.34 14.19 -7.16
CA SER A 106 -0.98 14.66 -6.71
C SER A 106 -1.96 13.54 -6.31
N THR A 107 -1.45 12.31 -6.12
CA THR A 107 -2.22 11.19 -5.58
C THR A 107 -2.01 11.08 -4.06
N PRO A 108 -2.86 10.34 -3.32
CA PRO A 108 -2.63 10.05 -1.91
C PRO A 108 -1.53 8.99 -1.65
N PHE A 109 -0.78 8.60 -2.69
CA PHE A 109 0.21 7.53 -2.66
C PHE A 109 1.63 8.08 -2.87
N ILE A 110 2.59 7.54 -2.13
CA ILE A 110 4.03 7.77 -2.35
C ILE A 110 4.76 6.45 -2.26
N PHE A 111 5.93 6.35 -2.86
CA PHE A 111 6.78 5.21 -2.61
C PHE A 111 7.41 5.30 -1.21
N SER A 112 7.42 4.18 -0.49
CA SER A 112 8.07 4.11 0.81
C SER A 112 9.58 4.25 0.67
N GLN A 113 10.18 5.18 1.41
CA GLN A 113 11.63 5.38 1.44
C GLN A 113 12.35 4.32 2.27
N THR A 114 11.66 3.77 3.27
CA THR A 114 12.24 2.85 4.25
C THR A 114 12.06 1.39 3.87
N ARG A 115 11.08 1.09 3.01
CA ARG A 115 10.74 -0.29 2.61
C ARG A 115 11.18 -0.64 1.20
N ASN A 116 11.53 0.33 0.36
CA ASN A 116 11.99 0.09 -1.00
C ASN A 116 13.47 0.38 -1.17
N LYS A 117 14.10 -0.33 -2.11
CA LYS A 117 15.45 -0.08 -2.60
C LYS A 117 15.43 0.08 -4.11
N PHE A 118 16.26 0.99 -4.60
CA PHE A 118 16.55 1.09 -6.03
C PHE A 118 17.72 0.16 -6.36
N ILE A 119 17.59 -0.61 -7.44
CA ILE A 119 18.60 -1.55 -7.92
C ILE A 119 18.89 -1.27 -9.40
N GLY A 120 20.19 -1.26 -9.73
CA GLY A 120 20.70 -1.29 -11.10
C GLY A 120 21.51 -2.56 -11.35
N VAL A 121 21.26 -3.23 -12.46
CA VAL A 121 22.07 -4.37 -12.93
C VAL A 121 22.51 -4.13 -14.36
N GLY A 122 23.82 -4.13 -14.61
CA GLY A 122 24.40 -3.86 -15.92
C GLY A 122 25.67 -3.04 -15.80
N CYS A 123 25.94 -2.23 -16.83
CA CYS A 123 27.14 -1.41 -16.94
C CYS A 123 26.76 0.03 -17.26
N GLY A 124 27.10 0.95 -16.36
CA GLY A 124 26.82 2.38 -16.52
C GLY A 124 26.31 3.00 -15.23
N LYS A 125 25.71 4.18 -15.38
CA LYS A 125 25.05 4.90 -14.29
C LYS A 125 23.54 4.70 -14.39
N PHE A 126 22.93 4.44 -13.25
CA PHE A 126 21.51 4.22 -13.08
C PHE A 126 20.98 5.34 -12.22
N PHE A 127 19.98 6.04 -12.73
CA PHE A 127 19.32 7.12 -12.02
C PHE A 127 17.85 6.81 -11.90
N PHE A 128 17.28 7.25 -10.79
CA PHE A 128 15.85 7.30 -10.58
C PHE A 128 15.47 8.75 -10.33
N MET A 129 14.64 9.30 -11.21
CA MET A 129 14.43 10.74 -11.30
C MET A 129 13.16 11.19 -10.58
N SER A 130 13.24 12.38 -9.99
CA SER A 130 12.12 13.15 -9.46
C SER A 130 11.33 13.85 -10.55
N TYR A 131 10.25 14.53 -10.17
CA TYR A 131 9.46 15.38 -11.06
C TYR A 131 10.26 16.59 -11.58
N ASP A 132 11.12 17.16 -10.74
CA ASP A 132 11.97 18.32 -11.06
C ASP A 132 13.27 17.93 -11.79
N ASP A 133 13.34 16.72 -12.34
CA ASP A 133 14.52 16.13 -12.98
C ASP A 133 15.75 16.07 -12.06
N SER A 134 15.54 16.02 -10.74
CA SER A 134 16.58 15.76 -9.74
C SER A 134 16.71 14.24 -9.49
N PRO A 135 17.94 13.66 -9.45
CA PRO A 135 18.11 12.24 -9.10
C PRO A 135 17.82 12.02 -7.60
N ILE A 136 16.95 11.05 -7.31
CA ILE A 136 16.46 10.73 -5.96
C ILE A 136 16.81 9.31 -5.51
N ALA A 137 17.39 8.54 -6.41
CA ALA A 137 18.28 7.42 -6.12
C ALA A 137 19.27 7.32 -7.29
N GLN A 138 20.52 6.98 -7.03
CA GLN A 138 21.51 6.79 -8.08
C GLN A 138 22.53 5.74 -7.70
N CYS A 139 22.93 4.92 -8.66
CA CYS A 139 24.01 3.99 -8.44
C CYS A 139 24.81 3.77 -9.72
N THR A 140 26.08 3.41 -9.59
CA THR A 140 27.00 3.27 -10.71
C THR A 140 27.68 1.90 -10.66
N THR A 141 27.83 1.31 -11.84
CA THR A 141 28.56 0.07 -12.08
C THR A 141 29.67 0.35 -13.09
N THR A 142 30.77 -0.39 -13.00
CA THR A 142 31.91 -0.22 -13.91
C THR A 142 32.24 -1.54 -14.56
N CYS A 143 32.48 -1.51 -15.87
CA CYS A 143 32.79 -2.72 -16.63
C CYS A 143 34.08 -2.53 -17.39
N ASP A 144 35.00 -3.46 -17.20
CA ASP A 144 36.31 -3.42 -17.83
C ASP A 144 36.24 -4.02 -19.24
N ASN A 145 36.75 -3.29 -20.23
CA ASN A 145 36.70 -3.70 -21.64
C ASN A 145 37.62 -4.92 -21.93
N ASN A 146 38.49 -5.29 -20.99
CA ASN A 146 39.53 -6.31 -21.15
C ASN A 146 39.10 -7.74 -20.75
N ASN A 147 37.79 -8.01 -20.76
CA ASN A 147 37.21 -9.34 -20.97
C ASN A 147 37.64 -10.46 -20.00
N LYS A 148 38.02 -10.15 -18.74
CA LYS A 148 38.43 -11.19 -17.78
C LYS A 148 37.60 -11.33 -16.51
N THR A 149 36.92 -10.29 -16.03
CA THR A 149 35.91 -10.42 -14.97
C THR A 149 34.99 -9.20 -15.02
N GLN A 150 33.69 -9.41 -15.17
CA GLN A 150 32.67 -8.38 -14.94
C GLN A 150 32.52 -8.20 -13.42
N GLU A 151 33.46 -7.50 -12.79
CA GLU A 151 33.34 -7.13 -11.38
C GLU A 151 32.35 -5.95 -11.25
N ASN A 152 31.40 -6.06 -10.31
CA ASN A 152 30.47 -4.99 -9.92
C ASN A 152 29.46 -4.52 -10.98
N ILE A 153 28.76 -5.47 -11.63
CA ILE A 153 27.59 -5.19 -12.51
C ILE A 153 26.26 -5.03 -11.75
N TYR A 154 26.31 -4.90 -10.42
CA TYR A 154 25.16 -4.69 -9.56
C TYR A 154 25.42 -3.48 -8.66
N CYS A 155 24.42 -2.63 -8.53
CA CYS A 155 24.44 -1.53 -7.59
C CYS A 155 23.04 -1.34 -6.98
N GLN A 156 23.00 -0.76 -5.78
CA GLN A 156 21.76 -0.40 -5.12
C GLN A 156 21.93 0.96 -4.45
N ASP A 157 20.82 1.66 -4.24
CA ASP A 157 20.77 2.90 -3.48
C ASP A 157 19.46 2.98 -2.67
N ALA A 158 19.51 3.77 -1.59
CA ALA A 158 18.32 4.12 -0.82
C ALA A 158 17.54 5.23 -1.54
N VAL A 159 16.23 5.27 -1.30
CA VAL A 159 15.37 6.31 -1.85
C VAL A 159 15.40 7.52 -0.92
N VAL A 160 15.97 8.64 -1.36
CA VAL A 160 16.23 9.81 -0.48
C VAL A 160 15.10 10.84 -0.41
N SER A 161 14.07 10.73 -1.25
CA SER A 161 12.92 11.63 -1.22
C SER A 161 11.61 10.91 -1.60
N THR A 162 10.47 11.54 -1.31
CA THR A 162 9.16 10.98 -1.66
C THR A 162 8.96 11.02 -3.17
N LEU A 163 9.37 9.91 -3.79
CA LEU A 163 9.20 9.61 -5.21
C LEU A 163 7.74 9.82 -5.61
N LYS A 164 7.51 10.50 -6.74
CA LYS A 164 6.18 10.62 -7.38
C LYS A 164 6.16 10.10 -8.82
N ARG A 165 7.32 9.71 -9.35
CA ARG A 165 7.52 9.21 -10.71
C ARG A 165 8.43 7.98 -10.70
N TYR A 166 8.12 6.99 -11.53
CA TYR A 166 9.00 5.87 -11.84
C TYR A 166 9.65 6.13 -13.19
N ASP A 167 10.90 6.61 -13.20
CA ASP A 167 11.62 6.92 -14.44
C ASP A 167 13.09 6.57 -14.31
N PRO A 168 13.46 5.32 -14.66
CA PRO A 168 14.85 4.89 -14.69
C PRO A 168 15.57 5.50 -15.90
N TYR A 169 16.62 6.25 -15.65
CA TYR A 169 17.48 6.84 -16.68
C TYR A 169 18.88 6.21 -16.63
N PHE A 170 19.49 6.06 -17.80
CA PHE A 170 20.76 5.36 -17.97
C PHE A 170 21.76 6.23 -18.72
N GLU A 171 23.00 6.25 -18.24
CA GLU A 171 24.14 6.84 -18.95
C GLU A 171 25.24 5.80 -19.13
N ASP A 172 26.07 6.00 -20.17
CA ASP A 172 27.29 5.22 -20.42
C ASP A 172 27.06 3.70 -20.59
N LEU A 173 25.97 3.32 -21.27
CA LEU A 173 25.62 1.90 -21.48
C LEU A 173 26.62 1.20 -22.40
N LYS A 174 27.41 0.29 -21.82
CA LYS A 174 28.44 -0.51 -22.54
C LYS A 174 28.04 -1.96 -22.78
N THR A 175 26.93 -2.42 -22.21
CA THR A 175 26.39 -3.79 -22.33
C THR A 175 25.15 -3.84 -23.21
N ALA A 176 24.88 -5.03 -23.75
CA ALA A 176 23.67 -5.30 -24.55
C ALA A 176 22.36 -5.17 -23.74
N CYS A 177 22.42 -5.30 -22.41
CA CYS A 177 21.26 -5.36 -21.52
C CYS A 177 21.58 -4.74 -20.15
N ASN A 178 20.72 -3.84 -19.70
CA ASN A 178 20.74 -3.22 -18.37
C ASN A 178 19.34 -3.31 -17.78
N TYR A 179 19.27 -3.42 -16.46
CA TYR A 179 18.02 -3.55 -15.70
C TYR A 179 18.01 -2.51 -14.60
N ALA A 180 16.86 -1.90 -14.37
CA ALA A 180 16.64 -1.00 -13.24
C ALA A 180 15.29 -1.29 -12.62
N VAL A 181 15.24 -1.25 -11.29
CA VAL A 181 14.00 -1.54 -10.58
C VAL A 181 13.98 -0.87 -9.21
N LEU A 182 12.81 -0.39 -8.83
CA LEU A 182 12.46 -0.10 -7.45
C LEU A 182 11.73 -1.33 -6.89
N VAL A 183 12.10 -1.79 -5.71
CA VAL A 183 11.58 -3.06 -5.17
C VAL A 183 11.59 -3.07 -3.65
N GLU A 184 10.65 -3.80 -3.06
CA GLU A 184 10.56 -3.99 -1.62
C GLU A 184 11.78 -4.75 -1.07
N GLN A 185 12.43 -4.17 -0.07
CA GLN A 185 13.64 -4.71 0.54
C GLN A 185 13.40 -6.11 1.13
N GLN A 186 12.31 -6.30 1.88
CA GLN A 186 12.01 -7.60 2.49
C GLN A 186 11.84 -8.70 1.42
N TRP A 187 11.16 -8.37 0.32
CA TRP A 187 10.97 -9.32 -0.78
C TRP A 187 12.30 -9.69 -1.45
N LEU A 188 13.22 -8.72 -1.63
CA LEU A 188 14.56 -9.01 -2.13
C LEU A 188 15.29 -10.01 -1.23
N ASP A 189 15.30 -9.74 0.08
CA ASP A 189 16.02 -10.55 1.06
C ASP A 189 15.46 -11.99 1.11
N ASP A 190 14.14 -12.14 0.93
CA ASP A 190 13.46 -13.44 0.95
C ASP A 190 13.59 -14.23 -0.37
N ASN A 191 13.66 -13.55 -1.52
CA ASN A 191 13.53 -14.20 -2.84
C ASN A 191 14.82 -14.23 -3.66
N LEU A 192 15.79 -13.35 -3.40
CA LEU A 192 17.03 -13.26 -4.17
C LEU A 192 18.24 -13.66 -3.34
N LYS A 193 18.82 -14.82 -3.65
CA LYS A 193 20.14 -15.22 -3.15
C LYS A 193 21.27 -14.53 -3.89
N ASN A 194 21.08 -14.28 -5.18
CA ASN A 194 21.99 -13.53 -6.03
C ASN A 194 21.22 -12.32 -6.60
N PRO A 195 21.65 -11.08 -6.30
CA PRO A 195 20.98 -9.88 -6.79
C PRO A 195 20.90 -9.77 -8.32
N LEU A 196 21.78 -10.47 -9.05
CA LEU A 196 21.77 -10.51 -10.52
C LEU A 196 20.58 -11.28 -11.10
N ASP A 197 19.88 -12.08 -10.30
CA ASP A 197 18.72 -12.86 -10.73
C ASP A 197 17.46 -11.98 -10.88
N ILE A 198 17.51 -10.71 -10.48
CA ILE A 198 16.43 -9.73 -10.71
C ILE A 198 16.01 -9.65 -12.18
N LYS A 199 16.95 -9.88 -13.11
CA LYS A 199 16.71 -9.92 -14.56
C LYS A 199 15.72 -11.00 -15.01
N ASN A 200 15.50 -12.02 -14.19
CA ASN A 200 14.59 -13.13 -14.49
C ASN A 200 13.13 -12.78 -14.16
N PHE A 201 12.89 -11.66 -13.48
CA PHE A 201 11.56 -11.20 -13.11
C PHE A 201 11.06 -10.17 -14.11
N THR A 202 9.79 -10.29 -14.48
CA THR A 202 9.10 -9.25 -15.28
C THR A 202 8.52 -8.16 -14.40
N HIS A 203 8.08 -8.53 -13.20
CA HIS A 203 7.43 -7.65 -12.23
C HIS A 203 7.93 -7.99 -10.83
N VAL A 204 7.95 -7.01 -9.95
CA VAL A 204 8.35 -7.15 -8.55
C VAL A 204 7.44 -6.32 -7.64
N PRO A 205 7.33 -6.68 -6.35
CA PRO A 205 6.55 -5.88 -5.42
C PRO A 205 7.29 -4.60 -5.05
N VAL A 206 6.53 -3.52 -4.97
CA VAL A 206 6.94 -2.22 -4.47
C VAL A 206 5.97 -1.79 -3.37
N VAL A 207 6.48 -1.16 -2.31
CA VAL A 207 5.64 -0.66 -1.22
C VAL A 207 5.31 0.81 -1.45
N LEU A 208 4.02 1.13 -1.55
CA LEU A 208 3.55 2.50 -1.43
C LEU A 208 3.09 2.76 0.00
N GLU A 209 3.28 3.99 0.47
CA GLU A 209 2.60 4.53 1.63
C GLU A 209 1.37 5.30 1.14
N TRP A 210 0.31 5.28 1.94
CA TRP A 210 -0.92 6.00 1.61
C TRP A 210 -1.47 6.73 2.83
N SER A 211 -2.21 7.82 2.59
CA SER A 211 -2.97 8.55 3.60
C SER A 211 -4.23 9.16 2.99
N VAL A 212 -5.30 9.28 3.77
CA VAL A 212 -6.59 9.79 3.27
C VAL A 212 -6.55 11.31 3.23
N PHE A 213 -7.09 11.94 2.18
CA PHE A 213 -7.25 13.40 2.18
C PHE A 213 -8.22 13.85 3.27
N ARG A 214 -7.84 14.88 4.03
CA ARG A 214 -8.67 15.39 5.13
C ARG A 214 -10.09 15.77 4.70
N LEU A 215 -10.25 16.35 3.51
CA LEU A 215 -11.56 16.72 3.00
C LEU A 215 -12.46 15.50 2.73
N SER A 216 -11.91 14.44 2.13
CA SER A 216 -12.62 13.17 1.93
C SER A 216 -13.04 12.57 3.28
N PHE A 217 -12.12 12.55 4.25
CA PHE A 217 -12.37 12.05 5.60
C PHE A 217 -13.45 12.86 6.33
N GLU A 218 -13.34 14.20 6.33
CA GLU A 218 -14.32 15.08 6.99
C GLU A 218 -15.71 14.99 6.35
N THR A 219 -15.81 14.81 5.04
CA THR A 219 -17.10 14.66 4.36
C THR A 219 -17.81 13.39 4.81
N MET A 220 -17.06 12.30 5.00
CA MET A 220 -17.58 11.05 5.53
C MET A 220 -18.01 11.19 7.00
N VAL A 221 -17.20 11.85 7.84
CA VAL A 221 -17.48 12.03 9.28
C VAL A 221 -18.60 13.05 9.55
N LYS A 222 -18.66 14.18 8.82
CA LYS A 222 -19.68 15.24 9.02
C LYS A 222 -21.09 14.77 8.68
N ASN A 223 -21.23 13.82 7.76
CA ASN A 223 -22.52 13.19 7.46
C ASN A 223 -23.03 12.31 8.61
N LYS A 224 -22.22 12.02 9.64
CA LYS A 224 -22.58 11.13 10.75
C LYS A 224 -22.05 11.65 12.10
N SER A 225 -22.61 12.74 12.60
CA SER A 225 -22.52 13.22 13.99
C SER A 225 -21.13 13.59 14.53
N LYS A 226 -21.06 14.76 15.19
CA LYS A 226 -19.88 15.37 15.83
C LYS A 226 -19.27 14.57 17.00
N SER A 227 -19.73 13.37 17.32
CA SER A 227 -19.35 12.65 18.55
C SER A 227 -18.32 11.52 18.37
N ILE A 228 -17.67 11.39 17.21
CA ILE A 228 -16.77 10.27 16.92
C ILE A 228 -15.32 10.66 17.26
N TYR A 229 -15.05 10.85 18.54
CA TYR A 229 -13.78 10.42 19.11
C TYR A 229 -14.13 9.23 20.00
N GLN A 230 -14.38 8.08 19.38
CA GLN A 230 -14.62 6.85 20.12
C GLN A 230 -13.31 6.37 20.73
N SER A 231 -13.39 5.81 21.94
CA SER A 231 -12.26 5.41 22.77
C SER A 231 -11.31 4.39 22.13
N SER A 232 -11.68 3.75 21.01
CA SER A 232 -10.98 2.61 20.42
C SER A 232 -10.08 2.94 19.21
N SER A 233 -10.13 4.17 18.68
CA SER A 233 -9.31 4.59 17.52
C SER A 233 -8.83 6.03 17.64
N THR A 234 -7.66 6.33 17.08
CA THR A 234 -7.12 7.69 16.98
C THR A 234 -6.81 8.03 15.52
N CYS A 235 -7.03 9.30 15.13
CA CYS A 235 -6.71 9.80 13.80
C CYS A 235 -5.82 11.03 13.92
N GLU A 236 -4.66 10.98 13.28
CA GLU A 236 -3.70 12.07 13.23
C GLU A 236 -3.84 12.83 11.90
N ILE A 237 -3.89 14.16 11.99
CA ILE A 237 -3.91 15.04 10.83
C ILE A 237 -2.50 15.56 10.59
N SER A 238 -1.92 15.22 9.44
CA SER A 238 -0.67 15.83 9.00
C SER A 238 -0.95 17.03 8.10
N ALA A 239 -0.52 18.22 8.55
CA ALA A 239 -0.66 19.49 7.82
C ALA A 239 0.29 19.61 6.62
N CYS A 240 1.45 18.93 6.69
CA CYS A 240 2.41 18.81 5.60
C CYS A 240 2.56 17.33 5.27
N SER A 241 1.88 16.89 4.22
CA SER A 241 2.04 15.54 3.72
C SER A 241 3.10 15.54 2.62
N CYS A 242 4.14 14.72 2.74
CA CYS A 242 5.04 14.43 1.62
C CYS A 242 4.27 13.81 0.41
N PHE A 243 3.03 13.38 0.68
CA PHE A 243 2.06 12.79 -0.23
C PHE A 243 1.50 13.77 -1.26
N SER A 244 1.34 15.06 -0.94
CA SER A 244 0.68 15.99 -1.84
C SER A 244 1.24 17.39 -1.74
N ASN A 245 1.02 18.21 -2.78
CA ASN A 245 1.44 19.61 -2.85
C ASN A 245 0.61 20.46 -1.84
N ASN A 246 0.86 20.27 -0.54
CA ASN A 246 0.26 20.96 0.60
C ASN A 246 -1.19 20.60 0.96
N PHE A 247 -1.72 19.41 0.59
CA PHE A 247 -3.02 18.98 1.12
C PHE A 247 -2.88 18.22 2.44
N PRO A 248 -3.65 18.59 3.49
CA PRO A 248 -3.66 17.86 4.74
C PRO A 248 -4.19 16.45 4.55
N THR A 249 -3.54 15.49 5.21
CA THR A 249 -3.91 14.07 5.17
C THR A 249 -4.24 13.55 6.57
N VAL A 250 -4.96 12.43 6.63
CA VAL A 250 -5.41 11.78 7.84
C VAL A 250 -4.95 10.33 7.83
N ARG A 251 -4.33 9.90 8.93
CA ARG A 251 -3.99 8.50 9.20
C ARG A 251 -4.67 8.09 10.50
N CYS A 252 -5.35 6.95 10.49
CA CYS A 252 -6.07 6.45 11.65
C CYS A 252 -5.51 5.10 12.07
N ASN A 253 -5.42 4.87 13.38
CA ASN A 253 -4.96 3.63 13.97
C ASN A 253 -5.91 3.21 15.09
N CYS A 254 -6.09 1.91 15.29
CA CYS A 254 -6.71 1.41 16.52
C CYS A 254 -5.76 1.70 17.70
N ILE A 255 -6.31 2.07 18.85
CA ILE A 255 -5.47 2.27 20.04
C ILE A 255 -5.02 0.93 20.61
N HIS A 256 -4.00 0.94 21.48
CA HIS A 256 -3.48 -0.28 22.09
C HIS A 256 -4.57 -1.10 22.79
N GLY A 257 -4.61 -2.40 22.52
CA GLY A 257 -5.64 -3.32 23.02
C GLY A 257 -6.88 -3.44 22.13
N PHE A 258 -6.89 -2.77 20.97
CA PHE A 258 -7.95 -2.87 19.96
C PHE A 258 -7.39 -3.25 18.60
N GLU A 259 -8.17 -3.99 17.82
CA GLU A 259 -7.87 -4.39 16.45
C GLU A 259 -9.07 -4.18 15.52
N GLY A 260 -8.82 -4.15 14.21
CA GLY A 260 -9.86 -4.00 13.18
C GLY A 260 -9.58 -2.83 12.25
N ASN A 261 -10.63 -2.11 11.86
CA ASN A 261 -10.53 -1.05 10.87
C ASN A 261 -10.76 0.35 11.48
N PRO A 262 -9.70 1.15 11.68
CA PRO A 262 -9.81 2.46 12.31
C PRO A 262 -10.47 3.54 11.43
N TYR A 263 -10.76 3.24 10.16
CA TYR A 263 -11.44 4.13 9.24
C TYR A 263 -12.97 3.90 9.22
N LEU A 264 -13.47 2.93 9.99
CA LEU A 264 -14.90 2.67 10.17
C LEU A 264 -15.36 3.11 11.57
N LEU A 265 -16.60 3.59 11.65
CA LEU A 265 -17.27 3.82 12.94
C LEU A 265 -17.37 2.48 13.69
N GLU A 266 -16.90 2.46 14.94
CA GLU A 266 -16.82 1.23 15.75
C GLU A 266 -16.04 0.09 15.08
N GLY A 267 -15.11 0.43 14.17
CA GLY A 267 -14.33 -0.55 13.44
C GLY A 267 -13.18 -1.18 14.23
N CYS A 268 -12.74 -0.52 15.31
CA CYS A 268 -11.75 -1.06 16.26
C CYS A 268 -12.46 -1.72 17.45
N ARG A 269 -12.19 -3.01 17.68
CA ARG A 269 -12.79 -3.84 18.74
C ARG A 269 -11.72 -4.31 19.71
N GLY A 270 -12.09 -4.45 20.99
CA GLY A 270 -11.17 -4.91 22.03
C GLY A 270 -10.66 -6.31 21.74
N ILE A 271 -9.37 -6.52 21.93
CA ILE A 271 -8.74 -7.84 21.81
C ILE A 271 -9.09 -8.61 23.08
N ASN A 272 -9.90 -9.67 22.96
CA ASN A 272 -10.14 -10.58 24.07
C ASN A 272 -8.92 -11.50 24.20
N PHE A 273 -8.17 -11.35 25.29
CA PHE A 273 -7.18 -12.36 25.68
C PHE A 273 -7.94 -13.51 26.35
N GLU A 274 -8.10 -14.63 25.64
CA GLU A 274 -8.47 -15.92 26.25
C GLU A 274 -7.29 -16.53 27.01
#